data_AF-A0A5J4UII8-F1
#
_entry.id   AF-A0A5J4UII8-F1
#
_cell.length_a   1.000
_cell.length_b   1.000
_cell.length_c   1.000
_cell.angle_alpha   90.00
_cell.angle_beta   90.00
_cell.angle_gamma   90.00
#
_symmetry.space_group_name_H-M   'P 1'
#
loop_
_entity.id
_entity.type
_entity.pdbx_description
1 polymer ?
#
loop_
_entity_poly.entity_id
_entity_poly.type
_entity_poly.pdbx_seq_one_letter_code
_entity_poly.pdbx_strand_id
1 'polypeptide(L)'
;YDVAVSSESKKLKKEERLIAEGSFDPELLRHQTFEAQKFDIEGELKHLTCKSVRFEFVNKYGNEDYTCIYRLQVHSGNNDKYAEDNVKILKGYQK
;
A
#
# COMPACT_ATOMS: atom_id res chain seq x y z
N TYR A 1 0.38 6.52 31.42
CA TYR A 1 -0.70 7.09 30.60
C TYR A 1 -0.93 6.14 29.45
N ASP A 2 -1.96 5.30 29.58
CA ASP A 2 -2.37 4.33 28.56
C ASP A 2 -2.88 5.07 27.33
N VAL A 3 -2.09 5.04 26.25
CA VAL A 3 -2.59 5.43 24.93
C VAL A 3 -3.40 4.25 24.42
N ALA A 4 -4.71 4.34 24.60
CA ALA A 4 -5.64 3.49 23.90
C ALA A 4 -5.41 3.69 22.39
N VAL A 5 -4.73 2.74 21.76
CA VAL A 5 -4.70 2.62 20.31
C VAL A 5 -6.11 2.23 19.91
N SER A 6 -6.90 3.25 19.60
CA SER A 6 -8.20 3.09 18.98
C SER A 6 -7.97 2.46 17.62
N SER A 7 -8.15 1.14 17.54
CA SER A 7 -8.32 0.39 16.31
C SER A 7 -9.72 0.68 15.75
N GLU A 8 -9.98 1.95 15.44
CA GLU A 8 -11.06 2.32 14.54
C GLU A 8 -10.62 1.90 13.14
N SER A 9 -10.78 0.60 12.84
CA SER A 9 -10.92 0.12 11.49
C SER A 9 -12.08 0.89 10.86
N LYS A 10 -11.76 2.01 10.21
CA LYS A 10 -12.68 2.70 9.31
C LYS A 10 -13.24 1.61 8.41
N LYS A 11 -14.55 1.36 8.52
CA LYS A 11 -15.29 0.38 7.70
C LYS A 11 -14.76 0.49 6.27
N LEU A 12 -13.92 -0.46 5.86
CA LEU A 12 -13.42 -0.55 4.50
C LEU A 12 -14.68 -0.59 3.63
N LYS A 13 -14.81 0.40 2.74
CA LYS A 13 -15.85 0.33 1.71
C LYS A 13 -15.68 -1.02 1.04
N LYS A 14 -16.81 -1.69 0.77
CA LYS A 14 -16.96 -3.09 0.31
C LYS A 14 -16.14 -3.49 -0.94
N GLU A 15 -15.25 -2.64 -1.45
CA GLU A 15 -14.47 -2.80 -2.68
C GLU A 15 -12.94 -2.70 -2.51
N GLU A 16 -12.40 -2.21 -1.40
CA GLU A 16 -10.94 -2.15 -1.21
C GLU A 16 -10.44 -3.45 -0.56
N ARG A 17 -9.59 -4.19 -1.27
CA ARG A 17 -8.97 -5.42 -0.78
C ARG A 17 -7.53 -5.16 -0.37
N LEU A 18 -7.12 -5.70 0.79
CA LEU A 18 -5.72 -5.70 1.21
C LEU A 18 -4.94 -6.61 0.26
N ILE A 19 -4.05 -6.02 -0.54
CA ILE A 19 -3.24 -6.79 -1.51
C ILE A 19 -1.84 -7.09 -1.01
N ALA A 20 -1.31 -6.31 -0.06
CA ALA A 20 0.00 -6.53 0.54
C ALA A 20 0.05 -5.84 1.90
N GLU A 21 0.78 -6.43 2.84
CA GLU A 21 1.10 -5.84 4.13
C GLU A 21 2.57 -6.15 4.43
N GLY A 22 3.27 -5.19 5.01
CA GLY A 22 4.68 -5.33 5.32
C GLY A 22 5.21 -4.20 6.18
N SER A 23 6.37 -4.46 6.80
CA SER A 23 7.12 -3.46 7.56
C SER A 23 8.43 -3.17 6.85
N PHE A 24 8.73 -1.90 6.60
CA PHE A 24 9.97 -1.46 6.00
C PHE A 24 11.08 -1.43 7.04
N ASP A 25 12.14 -2.22 6.88
CA ASP A 25 13.27 -2.22 7.82
C ASP A 25 14.40 -1.28 7.34
N PRO A 26 14.59 -0.10 7.96
CA PRO A 26 15.62 0.84 7.51
C PRO A 26 17.06 0.30 7.63
N GLU A 27 17.29 -0.75 8.42
CA GLU A 27 18.64 -1.33 8.63
C GLU A 27 18.96 -2.45 7.63
N LEU A 28 17.95 -3.06 7.00
CA LEU A 28 18.13 -4.19 6.11
C LEU A 28 18.59 -3.77 4.70
N LEU A 29 17.73 -3.03 3.98
CA LEU A 29 17.98 -2.60 2.60
C LEU A 29 17.29 -1.26 2.30
N ARG A 30 17.95 -0.43 1.48
CA ARG A 30 17.42 0.87 1.04
C ARG A 30 16.18 0.74 0.15
N HIS A 31 16.08 -0.34 -0.62
CA HIS A 31 14.93 -0.65 -1.46
C HIS A 31 14.37 -2.00 -1.04
N GLN A 32 13.08 -2.05 -0.74
CA GLN A 32 12.38 -3.25 -0.31
C GLN A 32 11.11 -3.42 -1.12
N THR A 33 10.84 -4.65 -1.51
CA THR A 33 9.66 -5.06 -2.28
C THR A 33 8.81 -5.96 -1.41
N PHE A 34 7.49 -5.75 -1.47
CA PHE A 34 6.51 -6.58 -0.77
C PHE A 34 5.63 -7.26 -1.81
N GLU A 35 5.56 -8.59 -1.74
CA GLU A 35 4.81 -9.39 -2.70
C GLU A 35 3.30 -9.27 -2.45
N ALA A 36 2.54 -9.15 -3.54
CA ALA A 36 1.09 -9.09 -3.47
C ALA A 36 0.49 -10.48 -3.23
N GLN A 37 -0.57 -10.53 -2.44
CA GLN A 37 -1.35 -11.73 -2.17
C GLN A 37 -2.06 -12.19 -3.45
N LYS A 38 -2.15 -13.52 -3.61
CA LYS A 38 -3.00 -14.16 -4.63
C LYS A 38 -4.35 -14.49 -4.03
N PHE A 39 -5.38 -14.34 -4.85
CA PHE A 39 -6.76 -14.59 -4.51
C PHE A 39 -7.29 -15.69 -5.41
N ASP A 40 -8.18 -16.52 -4.87
CA ASP A 40 -8.94 -17.45 -5.70
C ASP A 40 -9.96 -16.64 -6.52
N ILE A 41 -9.79 -16.70 -7.84
CA ILE A 41 -10.68 -16.09 -8.83
C ILE A 41 -11.06 -17.21 -9.80
N GLU A 42 -12.31 -17.67 -9.69
CA GLU A 42 -12.88 -18.71 -10.55
C GLU A 42 -12.10 -20.05 -10.49
N GLY A 43 -11.52 -20.39 -9.32
CA GLY A 43 -10.78 -21.64 -9.12
C GLY A 43 -9.29 -21.53 -9.43
N GLU A 44 -8.78 -20.34 -9.77
CA GLU A 44 -7.36 -20.10 -10.03
C GLU A 44 -6.78 -19.02 -9.09
N LEU A 45 -5.61 -19.28 -8.50
CA LEU A 45 -4.89 -18.33 -7.65
C LEU A 45 -4.19 -17.27 -8.49
N LYS A 46 -4.76 -16.06 -8.53
CA LYS A 46 -4.28 -14.92 -9.32
C LYS A 46 -4.14 -13.66 -8.49
N HIS A 47 -3.29 -12.73 -8.92
CA HIS A 47 -3.28 -11.38 -8.38
C HIS A 47 -4.54 -10.64 -8.82
N LEU A 48 -5.06 -9.75 -7.96
CA LEU A 48 -6.18 -8.89 -8.34
C LEU A 48 -5.74 -7.87 -9.38
N THR A 49 -6.60 -7.64 -10.37
CA THR A 49 -6.45 -6.50 -11.29
C THR A 49 -7.07 -5.26 -10.65
N CYS A 50 -6.32 -4.17 -10.58
CA CYS A 50 -6.80 -2.90 -10.05
C CYS A 50 -6.36 -1.73 -10.93
N LYS A 51 -7.15 -0.64 -10.93
CA LYS A 51 -6.81 0.63 -11.61
C LYS A 51 -6.11 1.63 -10.68
N SER A 52 -6.25 1.45 -9.37
CA SER A 52 -5.71 2.33 -8.35
C SER A 52 -5.29 1.52 -7.14
N VAL A 53 -4.19 1.93 -6.51
CA VAL A 53 -3.67 1.33 -5.27
C VAL A 53 -3.65 2.41 -4.19
N ARG A 54 -4.04 2.05 -2.97
CA ARG A 54 -3.90 2.90 -1.79
C ARG A 54 -2.79 2.36 -0.91
N PHE A 55 -1.89 3.26 -0.49
CA PHE A 55 -0.88 2.96 0.52
C PHE A 55 -1.35 3.51 1.86
N GLU A 56 -1.29 2.68 2.90
CA GLU A 56 -1.64 3.05 4.26
C GLU A 56 -0.40 2.89 5.15
N PHE A 57 0.12 4.00 5.65
CA PHE A 57 1.30 4.02 6.52
C PHE A 57 0.83 4.02 7.97
N VAL A 58 0.97 2.87 8.63
CA VAL A 58 0.44 2.66 9.98
C VAL A 58 1.38 3.19 11.06
N ASN A 59 2.69 2.99 10.88
CA ASN A 59 3.73 3.35 11.84
C ASN A 59 4.86 4.15 11.18
N LYS A 60 5.69 4.80 12.01
CA LYS A 60 6.83 5.61 11.60
C LYS A 60 8.05 5.34 12.46
N TYR A 61 9.22 5.70 11.94
CA TYR A 61 10.50 5.55 12.64
C TYR A 61 10.97 6.89 13.21
N GLY A 62 10.96 7.00 14.54
CA GLY A 62 11.67 8.03 15.32
C GLY A 62 11.11 9.46 15.29
N ASN A 63 10.62 9.96 14.16
CA ASN A 63 10.19 11.36 14.05
C ASN A 63 8.74 11.56 14.52
N GLU A 64 8.52 12.48 15.46
CA GLU A 64 7.21 12.73 16.06
C GLU A 64 6.28 13.61 15.21
N ASP A 65 6.83 14.39 14.29
CA ASP A 65 6.09 15.43 13.57
C ASP A 65 5.66 15.00 12.16
N TYR A 66 6.48 14.18 11.48
CA TYR A 66 6.24 13.79 10.10
C TYR A 66 6.76 12.40 9.74
N THR A 67 6.39 11.93 8.55
CA THR A 67 6.94 10.72 7.93
C THR A 67 7.26 11.03 6.49
N CYS A 68 8.50 10.78 6.08
CA CYS A 68 8.96 11.02 4.73
C CYS A 68 8.82 9.77 3.87
N ILE A 69 8.20 9.92 2.70
CA ILE A 69 8.11 8.88 1.70
C ILE A 69 8.98 9.29 0.52
N TYR A 70 10.08 8.56 0.30
CA TYR A 70 11.03 8.88 -0.76
C TYR A 70 10.57 8.38 -2.13
N ARG A 71 10.24 7.09 -2.24
CA ARG A 71 9.83 6.45 -3.49
C ARG A 71 8.85 5.32 -3.22
N LEU A 72 7.76 5.30 -3.97
CA LEU A 72 6.83 4.17 -4.05
C LEU A 72 6.82 3.66 -5.49
N GLN A 73 6.86 2.34 -5.65
CA GLN A 73 6.79 1.68 -6.94
C GLN A 73 5.74 0.57 -6.87
N VAL A 74 4.95 0.43 -7.92
CA VAL A 74 4.01 -0.67 -8.11
C VAL A 74 4.44 -1.43 -9.34
N HIS A 75 4.68 -2.73 -9.19
CA HIS A 75 5.03 -3.61 -10.29
C HIS A 75 3.81 -4.43 -10.69
N SER A 76 3.54 -4.52 -11.98
CA SER A 76 2.44 -5.30 -12.55
C SER A 76 3.00 -6.45 -13.37
N GLY A 77 2.35 -7.61 -13.32
CA GLY A 77 2.66 -8.74 -14.21
C GLY A 77 2.25 -8.50 -15.67
N ASN A 78 1.43 -7.48 -15.93
CA ASN A 78 1.04 -7.05 -17.28
C ASN A 78 1.91 -5.85 -17.70
N ASN A 79 3.08 -6.12 -18.29
CA ASN A 79 3.98 -5.08 -18.77
C ASN A 79 3.49 -4.37 -20.06
N ASP A 80 2.57 -4.99 -20.81
CA ASP A 80 2.31 -4.56 -22.19
C ASP A 80 1.15 -3.56 -22.37
N LYS A 81 0.38 -3.23 -21.31
CA LYS A 81 -0.90 -2.50 -21.47
C LYS A 81 -1.02 -1.11 -20.83
N TYR A 82 -0.09 -0.70 -19.96
CA TYR A 82 -0.27 0.54 -19.16
C TYR A 82 0.99 1.41 -19.06
N ALA A 83 1.91 1.31 -20.03
CA ALA A 83 3.13 2.13 -20.06
C ALA A 83 2.87 3.65 -20.14
N GLU A 84 1.65 4.10 -20.47
CA GLU A 84 1.33 5.51 -20.70
C GLU A 84 0.57 6.21 -19.55
N ASP A 85 0.05 5.49 -18.56
CA ASP A 85 -0.71 6.11 -17.48
C ASP A 85 0.23 6.56 -16.35
N ASN A 86 0.70 7.80 -16.48
CA ASN A 86 1.42 8.53 -15.45
C ASN A 86 0.76 8.35 -14.07
N VAL A 87 1.49 7.76 -13.11
CA VAL A 87 1.06 7.58 -11.72
C VAL A 87 0.63 8.93 -11.15
N LYS A 88 -0.68 9.17 -11.04
CA LYS A 88 -1.21 10.36 -10.38
C LYS A 88 -1.28 10.11 -8.88
N ILE A 89 -0.36 10.71 -8.14
CA ILE A 89 -0.46 10.79 -6.67
C ILE A 89 -1.63 11.71 -6.33
N LEU A 90 -2.77 11.14 -5.98
CA LEU A 90 -3.90 11.89 -5.46
C LEU A 90 -3.53 12.36 -4.04
N LYS A 91 -3.06 13.61 -3.92
CA LYS A 91 -2.86 14.24 -2.61
C LYS A 91 -4.23 14.34 -1.93
N GLY A 92 -4.43 13.57 -0.85
CA GLY A 92 -5.55 13.79 0.04
C GLY A 92 -5.43 15.18 0.65
N TYR A 93 -6.44 16.03 0.46
CA TYR A 93 -6.52 17.32 1.13
C TYR A 93 -6.53 17.10 2.65
N GLN A 94 -5.48 17.54 3.34
CA GLN A 94 -5.56 17.81 4.77
C GLN A 94 -6.36 19.12 4.93
N LYS A 95 -7.43 19.06 5.73
CA LYS A 95 -8.17 20.25 6.20
C LYS A 95 -7.40 20.90 7.33
#